data_AF-A0A835GIB3-F1
#
_entry.id   AF-A0A835GIB3-F1
#
_cell.length_a   1.000
_cell.length_b   1.000
_cell.length_c   1.000
_cell.angle_alpha   90.00
_cell.angle_beta   90.00
_cell.angle_gamma   90.00
#
_symmetry.space_group_name_H-M   'P 1'
#
loop_
_entity.id
_entity.type
_entity.pdbx_description
1 polymer ?
#
loop_
_entity_poly.entity_id
_entity_poly.type
_entity_poly.pdbx_seq_one_letter_code
_entity_poly.pdbx_strand_id
1 'polypeptide(L)'
;MCILFIYNGNNDSKSDYSLILASNRDEYYDRPSKNMGPWIEDPNVFGGRDLEVDEGGTWLALAPLRKKLGVLLNLPTAKKPEAKNNNLPEQPLKKVEAGRIKLQQIISTFNKVSMQDELIESHLPDHQLETRRPNLYKELSSVFVCIPQGRYGTRTHTIVLVTKSGHMNVIEMTLVAPIDPENPKWIKTEYQFDMDMK
;
A
#
# COMPACT_ATOMS: atom_id res chain seq x y z
N MET A 1 -1.56 8.15 -5.66
CA MET A 1 -0.33 8.36 -4.85
C MET A 1 -0.25 7.25 -3.81
N CYS A 2 0.67 6.31 -4.01
CA CYS A 2 0.91 5.20 -3.08
C CYS A 2 1.22 5.71 -1.66
N ILE A 3 0.75 4.97 -0.67
CA ILE A 3 0.95 5.23 0.75
C ILE A 3 1.57 3.99 1.37
N LEU A 4 2.41 4.21 2.37
CA LEU A 4 3.03 3.19 3.18
C LEU A 4 2.92 3.58 4.64
N PHE A 5 2.35 2.70 5.44
CA PHE A 5 2.35 2.76 6.88
C PHE A 5 3.24 1.65 7.41
N ILE A 6 4.13 2.00 8.34
CA ILE A 6 5.00 1.06 9.03
C ILE A 6 4.85 1.29 10.52
N TYR A 7 4.61 0.21 11.25
CA TYR A 7 4.71 0.18 12.70
C TYR A 7 5.82 -0.81 13.10
N ASN A 8 6.74 -0.31 13.92
CA ASN A 8 7.83 -1.10 14.51
C ASN A 8 7.50 -1.36 15.98
N GLY A 9 7.07 -2.58 16.28
CA GLY A 9 6.64 -3.01 17.60
C GLY A 9 7.71 -3.77 18.39
N ASN A 10 8.97 -3.78 17.93
CA ASN A 10 10.02 -4.60 18.54
C ASN A 10 10.22 -4.31 20.04
N ASN A 11 10.01 -3.06 20.45
CA ASN A 11 10.11 -2.60 21.84
C ASN A 11 8.74 -2.31 22.49
N ASP A 12 7.63 -2.55 21.80
CA ASP A 12 6.29 -2.27 22.34
C ASP A 12 5.81 -3.46 23.16
N SER A 13 5.86 -3.37 24.49
CA SER A 13 5.44 -4.46 25.38
C SER A 13 3.94 -4.77 25.33
N LYS A 14 3.12 -3.93 24.69
CA LYS A 14 1.67 -4.09 24.61
C LYS A 14 1.19 -4.75 23.32
N SER A 15 2.10 -5.05 22.39
CA SER A 15 1.80 -5.65 21.09
C SER A 15 2.58 -6.94 20.89
N ASP A 16 1.94 -7.95 20.31
CA ASP A 16 2.62 -9.19 19.89
C ASP A 16 3.31 -9.05 18.53
N TYR A 17 3.08 -7.95 17.81
CA TYR A 17 3.67 -7.70 16.50
C TYR A 17 5.04 -7.02 16.62
N SER A 18 6.05 -7.55 15.92
CA SER A 18 7.34 -6.87 15.72
C SER A 18 7.27 -5.87 14.56
N LEU A 19 6.45 -6.16 13.54
CA LEU A 19 6.24 -5.31 12.37
C LEU A 19 4.78 -5.41 11.90
N ILE A 20 4.18 -4.25 11.62
CA ILE A 20 2.97 -4.15 10.81
C ILE A 20 3.28 -3.21 9.66
N LEU A 21 2.97 -3.63 8.44
CA LEU A 21 3.08 -2.81 7.25
C LEU A 21 1.74 -2.82 6.53
N ALA A 22 1.27 -1.65 6.13
CA ALA A 22 0.13 -1.49 5.25
C ALA A 22 0.53 -0.59 4.08
N SER A 23 0.28 -1.03 2.86
CA SER A 23 0.60 -0.27 1.66
C SER A 23 -0.52 -0.35 0.64
N ASN A 24 -0.70 0.71 -0.13
CA ASN A 24 -1.51 0.67 -1.34
C ASN A 24 -0.67 1.08 -2.56
N ARG A 25 -0.95 0.44 -3.69
CA ARG A 25 -0.45 0.88 -5.00
C ARG A 25 -1.57 1.59 -5.74
N ASP A 26 -1.38 2.89 -5.96
CA ASP A 26 -2.21 3.65 -6.88
C ASP A 26 -1.53 3.71 -8.25
N GLU A 27 -2.22 3.25 -9.29
CA GLU A 27 -1.68 3.17 -10.63
C GLU A 27 -2.79 3.21 -11.69
N TYR A 28 -2.42 3.50 -12.95
CA TYR A 28 -3.30 3.33 -14.09
C TYR A 28 -3.88 1.91 -14.17
N TYR A 29 -5.18 1.84 -14.42
CA TYR A 29 -5.95 0.61 -14.55
C TYR A 29 -5.51 -0.23 -15.75
N ASP A 30 -5.05 0.41 -16.81
CA ASP A 30 -4.63 -0.25 -18.05
C ASP A 30 -3.19 -0.77 -18.00
N ARG A 31 -2.41 -0.37 -16.97
CA ARG A 31 -1.04 -0.85 -16.80
C ARG A 31 -1.06 -2.33 -16.41
N PRO A 32 -0.54 -3.27 -17.20
CA PRO A 32 -0.63 -4.68 -16.88
C PRO A 32 0.19 -5.01 -15.63
N SER A 33 -0.33 -5.88 -14.77
CA SER A 33 0.39 -6.35 -13.59
C SER A 33 -0.01 -7.77 -13.22
N LYS A 34 0.89 -8.50 -12.57
CA LYS A 34 0.62 -9.80 -11.96
C LYS A 34 0.40 -9.63 -10.45
N ASN A 35 -0.58 -10.34 -9.91
CA ASN A 35 -0.86 -10.37 -8.47
C ASN A 35 0.35 -10.89 -7.68
N MET A 36 0.38 -10.59 -6.39
CA MET A 36 1.39 -11.12 -5.49
C MET A 36 1.49 -12.65 -5.53
N GLY A 37 2.71 -13.13 -5.67
CA GLY A 37 3.04 -14.54 -5.56
C GLY A 37 4.54 -14.80 -5.67
N PRO A 38 4.96 -16.08 -5.64
CA PRO A 38 6.36 -16.43 -5.78
C PRO A 38 6.89 -16.00 -7.15
N TRP A 39 8.10 -15.45 -7.16
CA TRP A 39 8.78 -15.04 -8.37
C TRP A 39 9.37 -16.24 -9.11
N ILE A 40 9.42 -16.17 -10.45
CA ILE A 40 9.90 -17.29 -11.27
C ILE A 40 11.42 -17.45 -11.11
N GLU A 41 12.14 -16.33 -11.02
CA GLU A 41 13.59 -16.30 -10.88
C GLU A 41 14.08 -16.57 -9.45
N ASP A 42 13.25 -16.35 -8.44
CA ASP A 42 13.55 -16.67 -7.05
C ASP A 42 12.24 -16.98 -6.29
N PRO A 43 11.86 -18.26 -6.13
CA PRO A 43 10.61 -18.64 -5.48
C PRO A 43 10.57 -18.30 -3.97
N ASN A 44 11.69 -17.83 -3.39
CA ASN A 44 11.72 -17.31 -2.03
C ASN A 44 11.37 -15.81 -1.96
N VAL A 45 11.12 -15.16 -3.10
CA VAL A 45 10.61 -13.79 -3.17
C VAL A 45 9.13 -13.81 -3.55
N PHE A 46 8.32 -13.13 -2.75
CA PHE A 46 6.89 -12.97 -2.94
C PHE A 46 6.59 -11.50 -3.20
N GLY A 47 5.91 -11.19 -4.30
CA GLY A 47 5.53 -9.82 -4.62
C GLY A 47 4.76 -9.75 -5.93
N GLY A 48 3.97 -8.71 -6.11
CA GLY A 48 3.33 -8.46 -7.40
C GLY A 48 4.34 -7.97 -8.44
N ARG A 49 4.00 -8.18 -9.72
CA ARG A 49 4.86 -7.79 -10.84
C ARG A 49 4.22 -6.72 -11.68
N ASP A 50 4.99 -5.69 -11.98
CA ASP A 50 4.68 -4.81 -13.09
C ASP A 50 4.99 -5.55 -14.40
N LEU A 51 4.01 -5.60 -15.30
CA LEU A 51 4.14 -6.28 -16.60
C LEU A 51 4.22 -5.28 -17.75
N GLU A 52 4.34 -3.98 -17.46
CA GLU A 52 4.67 -2.99 -18.48
C GLU A 52 5.98 -3.40 -19.18
N VAL A 53 5.98 -3.28 -20.51
CA VAL A 53 7.09 -3.72 -21.37
C VAL A 53 8.38 -3.04 -20.90
N ASP A 54 9.46 -3.82 -20.84
CA ASP A 54 10.80 -3.42 -20.38
C ASP A 54 10.95 -3.06 -18.89
N GLU A 55 9.88 -3.03 -18.08
CA GLU A 55 9.97 -2.50 -16.71
C GLU A 55 10.04 -3.52 -15.56
N GLY A 56 9.70 -4.81 -15.74
CA GLY A 56 10.07 -5.95 -14.85
C GLY A 56 9.89 -5.78 -13.32
N GLY A 57 9.15 -4.75 -12.89
CA GLY A 57 9.31 -4.14 -11.59
C GLY A 57 8.39 -4.69 -10.52
N THR A 58 8.46 -4.09 -9.33
CA THR A 58 7.55 -4.39 -8.22
C THR A 58 7.33 -3.15 -7.36
N TRP A 59 6.17 -3.06 -6.74
CA TRP A 59 5.86 -2.03 -5.73
C TRP A 59 6.18 -2.52 -4.31
N LEU A 60 6.05 -3.82 -4.06
CA LEU A 60 6.31 -4.45 -2.79
C LEU A 60 6.73 -5.90 -3.01
N ALA A 61 7.85 -6.28 -2.41
CA ALA A 61 8.32 -7.66 -2.40
C ALA A 61 8.87 -8.05 -1.02
N LEU A 62 8.69 -9.32 -0.68
CA LEU A 62 9.10 -9.93 0.57
C LEU A 62 9.97 -11.14 0.28
N ALA A 63 11.01 -11.35 1.07
CA ALA A 63 11.73 -12.61 1.15
C ALA A 63 11.71 -13.08 2.61
N PRO A 64 10.63 -13.74 3.06
CA PRO A 64 10.39 -14.05 4.47
C PRO A 64 11.53 -14.84 5.11
N LEU A 65 11.98 -15.91 4.46
CA LEU A 65 13.07 -16.75 4.96
C LEU A 65 14.42 -16.02 5.06
N ARG A 66 14.60 -14.95 4.28
CA ARG A 66 15.79 -14.07 4.36
C ARG A 66 15.56 -12.84 5.24
N LYS A 67 14.37 -12.69 5.83
CA LYS A 67 13.94 -11.54 6.64
C LYS A 67 14.13 -10.21 5.90
N LYS A 68 13.84 -10.19 4.59
CA LYS A 68 13.94 -8.98 3.75
C LYS A 68 12.58 -8.54 3.24
N LEU A 69 12.41 -7.23 3.14
CA LEU A 69 11.26 -6.52 2.58
C LEU A 69 11.83 -5.41 1.69
N GLY A 70 11.23 -5.20 0.53
CA GLY A 70 11.45 -4.03 -0.30
C GLY A 70 10.11 -3.40 -0.67
N VAL A 71 10.02 -2.07 -0.58
CA VAL A 71 8.86 -1.30 -1.04
C VAL A 71 9.37 -0.14 -1.88
N LEU A 72 8.74 0.07 -3.03
CA LEU A 72 9.04 1.17 -3.93
C LEU A 72 7.92 2.20 -3.87
N LEU A 73 8.28 3.44 -3.52
CA LEU A 73 7.38 4.58 -3.52
C LEU A 73 7.92 5.65 -4.45
N ASN A 74 7.04 6.27 -5.22
CA ASN A 74 7.40 7.44 -6.01
C ASN A 74 7.48 8.66 -5.09
N LEU A 75 8.70 9.08 -4.80
CA LEU A 75 8.98 10.43 -4.30
C LEU A 75 9.18 11.34 -5.51
N PRO A 76 8.40 12.42 -5.65
CA PRO A 76 8.75 13.44 -6.63
C PRO A 76 10.10 14.05 -6.23
N THR A 77 11.15 13.77 -6.99
CA THR A 77 12.46 14.39 -6.79
C THR A 77 12.77 15.41 -7.88
N ALA A 78 13.36 16.51 -7.41
CA ALA A 78 13.83 17.70 -8.11
C ALA A 78 12.74 18.62 -8.73
N LYS A 79 12.86 19.91 -8.42
CA LYS A 79 12.20 21.01 -9.14
C LYS A 79 12.51 20.88 -10.63
N LYS A 80 11.65 20.22 -11.41
CA LYS A 80 11.60 20.49 -12.85
C LYS A 80 11.01 21.89 -12.99
N PRO A 81 11.70 22.86 -13.65
CA PRO A 81 11.20 24.23 -13.82
C PRO A 81 9.77 24.29 -14.39
N GLU A 82 9.37 23.23 -15.09
CA GLU A 82 8.08 23.11 -15.78
C GLU A 82 7.00 22.33 -14.99
N ALA A 83 7.35 21.63 -13.90
CA ALA A 83 6.40 20.81 -13.14
C ALA A 83 5.89 21.53 -11.88
N LYS A 84 5.06 22.55 -12.04
CA LYS A 84 4.49 23.34 -10.91
C LYS A 84 3.77 22.51 -9.83
N ASN A 85 3.31 21.29 -10.14
CA ASN A 85 2.36 20.55 -9.29
C ASN A 85 2.91 19.29 -8.60
N ASN A 86 4.18 18.93 -8.82
CA ASN A 86 4.76 17.69 -8.28
C ASN A 86 5.79 17.92 -7.16
N ASN A 87 5.81 19.07 -6.48
CA ASN A 87 6.70 19.24 -5.33
C ASN A 87 6.27 18.39 -4.12
N LEU A 88 7.19 18.12 -3.21
CA LEU A 88 6.83 17.54 -1.92
C LEU A 88 5.83 18.46 -1.19
N PRO A 89 4.82 17.89 -0.52
CA PRO A 89 3.89 18.67 0.25
C PRO A 89 4.61 19.32 1.45
N GLU A 90 4.29 20.58 1.77
CA GLU A 90 4.85 21.29 2.94
C GLU A 90 4.49 20.64 4.29
N GLN A 91 3.35 19.94 4.33
CA GLN A 91 2.85 19.19 5.48
C GLN A 91 2.33 17.82 5.00
N PRO A 92 2.25 16.79 5.86
CA PRO A 92 1.64 15.52 5.49
C PRO A 92 0.22 15.71 4.94
N LEU A 93 -0.14 14.98 3.88
CA LEU A 93 -1.50 14.97 3.38
C LEU A 93 -2.45 14.42 4.46
N LYS A 94 -3.68 14.93 4.52
CA LYS A 94 -4.68 14.54 5.53
C LYS A 94 -4.98 13.05 5.53
N LYS A 95 -4.90 12.39 4.37
CA LYS A 95 -5.00 10.93 4.25
C LYS A 95 -3.89 10.14 4.94
N VAL A 96 -2.69 10.70 4.99
CA VAL A 96 -1.57 10.11 5.72
C VAL A 96 -1.79 10.28 7.22
N GLU A 97 -2.26 11.43 7.67
CA GLU A 97 -2.58 11.68 9.08
C GLU A 97 -3.71 10.76 9.58
N ALA A 98 -4.81 10.66 8.83
CA ALA A 98 -5.94 9.80 9.17
C ALA A 98 -5.53 8.32 9.19
N GLY A 99 -4.83 7.84 8.15
CA GLY A 99 -4.35 6.47 8.11
C GLY A 99 -3.38 6.14 9.25
N ARG A 100 -2.54 7.10 9.68
CA ARG A 100 -1.69 6.95 10.86
C ARG A 100 -2.51 6.80 12.14
N ILE A 101 -3.53 7.63 12.35
CA ILE A 101 -4.41 7.53 13.53
C ILE A 101 -5.14 6.18 13.53
N LYS A 102 -5.64 5.76 12.38
CA LYS A 102 -6.35 4.49 12.20
C LYS A 102 -5.46 3.29 12.49
N LEU A 103 -4.23 3.29 11.98
CA LEU A 103 -3.24 2.28 12.31
C LEU A 103 -2.95 2.22 13.82
N GLN A 104 -2.83 3.37 14.48
CA GLN A 104 -2.64 3.42 15.94
C GLN A 104 -3.83 2.84 16.70
N GLN A 105 -5.06 3.15 16.28
CA GLN A 105 -6.28 2.60 16.86
C GLN A 105 -6.33 1.08 16.69
N ILE A 106 -6.07 0.60 15.48
CA ILE A 106 -5.90 -0.82 15.13
C ILE A 106 -4.91 -1.43 16.12
N ILE A 107 -3.65 -0.99 16.15
CA ILE A 107 -2.62 -1.54 17.05
C ILE A 107 -3.08 -1.60 18.52
N SER A 108 -3.72 -0.54 19.02
CA SER A 108 -4.20 -0.48 20.41
C SER A 108 -5.39 -1.41 20.72
N THR A 109 -6.13 -1.84 19.69
CA THR A 109 -7.33 -2.69 19.80
C THR A 109 -7.04 -4.14 19.39
N PHE A 110 -5.82 -4.41 18.87
CA PHE A 110 -5.46 -5.60 18.09
C PHE A 110 -5.18 -6.90 18.87
N ASN A 111 -6.05 -7.23 19.84
CA ASN A 111 -6.18 -8.61 20.30
C ASN A 111 -7.31 -9.39 19.59
N LYS A 112 -8.13 -8.78 18.69
CA LYS A 112 -9.36 -9.44 18.20
C LYS A 112 -9.89 -9.14 16.77
N VAL A 113 -9.27 -8.33 15.90
CA VAL A 113 -9.96 -7.89 14.66
C VAL A 113 -9.15 -8.08 13.37
N SER A 114 -9.86 -8.35 12.28
CA SER A 114 -9.41 -8.42 10.88
C SER A 114 -9.23 -6.99 10.33
N MET A 115 -8.00 -6.59 9.96
CA MET A 115 -7.65 -5.25 9.44
C MET A 115 -8.37 -4.86 8.13
N GLN A 116 -9.08 -5.79 7.49
CA GLN A 116 -9.52 -5.65 6.10
C GLN A 116 -10.63 -4.60 5.92
N ASP A 117 -11.52 -4.46 6.90
CA ASP A 117 -12.71 -3.61 6.77
C ASP A 117 -12.53 -2.20 7.35
N GLU A 118 -11.51 -2.00 8.19
CA GLU A 118 -11.31 -0.78 8.98
C GLU A 118 -10.23 0.14 8.37
N LEU A 119 -10.04 0.22 7.05
CA LEU A 119 -9.13 1.22 6.44
C LEU A 119 -9.80 2.10 5.38
N ILE A 120 -11.09 1.89 5.09
CA ILE A 120 -11.80 2.60 4.02
C ILE A 120 -12.39 3.90 4.57
N GLU A 121 -11.71 5.02 4.36
CA GLU A 121 -12.31 6.35 4.47
C GLU A 121 -12.35 6.99 3.08
N SER A 122 -13.56 7.38 2.65
CA SER A 122 -13.88 7.74 1.27
C SER A 122 -13.49 9.17 0.88
N HIS A 123 -13.27 10.07 1.85
CA HIS A 123 -12.82 11.43 1.58
C HIS A 123 -12.26 12.11 2.83
N LEU A 124 -11.04 12.67 2.71
CA LEU A 124 -10.39 13.44 3.76
C LEU A 124 -10.08 14.83 3.22
N PRO A 125 -10.78 15.90 3.67
CA PRO A 125 -10.54 17.25 3.16
C PRO A 125 -9.08 17.68 3.33
N ASP A 126 -8.43 18.20 2.27
CA ASP A 126 -7.01 18.57 2.28
C ASP A 126 -6.79 19.84 1.47
N HIS A 127 -6.62 20.98 2.15
CA HIS A 127 -6.50 22.31 1.53
C HIS A 127 -5.27 22.44 0.61
N GLN A 128 -4.17 21.72 0.91
CA GLN A 128 -3.00 21.75 0.05
C GLN A 128 -3.27 20.99 -1.24
N LEU A 129 -3.96 19.85 -1.15
CA LEU A 129 -4.35 19.08 -2.32
C LEU A 129 -5.40 19.84 -3.16
N GLU A 130 -6.33 20.55 -2.52
CA GLU A 130 -7.27 21.47 -3.17
C GLU A 130 -6.53 22.54 -3.98
N THR A 131 -5.51 23.16 -3.39
CA THR A 131 -4.69 24.18 -4.05
C THR A 131 -3.91 23.59 -5.24
N ARG A 132 -3.36 22.37 -5.10
CA ARG A 132 -2.46 21.76 -6.08
C ARG A 132 -3.18 21.05 -7.22
N ARG A 133 -4.37 20.49 -6.95
CA ARG A 133 -5.16 19.65 -7.86
C ARG A 133 -6.65 19.96 -7.69
N PRO A 134 -7.10 21.21 -7.96
CA PRO A 134 -8.47 21.65 -7.67
C PRO A 134 -9.56 20.83 -8.34
N ASN A 135 -9.24 20.13 -9.44
CA ASN A 135 -10.19 19.28 -10.18
C ASN A 135 -10.16 17.80 -9.77
N LEU A 136 -9.22 17.36 -8.94
CA LEU A 136 -9.00 15.94 -8.58
C LEU A 136 -8.76 15.72 -7.08
N TYR A 137 -8.82 16.77 -6.27
CA TYR A 137 -8.41 16.69 -4.86
C TYR A 137 -9.31 15.75 -4.06
N LYS A 138 -10.60 15.65 -4.41
CA LYS A 138 -11.56 14.81 -3.66
C LYS A 138 -11.22 13.34 -3.79
N GLU A 139 -10.92 12.92 -5.01
CA GLU A 139 -10.56 11.55 -5.35
C GLU A 139 -9.16 11.22 -4.83
N LEU A 140 -8.21 12.15 -4.96
CA LEU A 140 -6.83 11.97 -4.52
C LEU A 140 -6.66 12.02 -3.00
N SER A 141 -7.62 12.60 -2.27
CA SER A 141 -7.61 12.64 -0.81
C SER A 141 -8.18 11.38 -0.15
N SER A 142 -8.76 10.47 -0.93
CA SER A 142 -9.10 9.14 -0.44
C SER A 142 -7.84 8.31 -0.17
N VAL A 143 -7.93 7.42 0.83
CA VAL A 143 -6.93 6.35 1.04
C VAL A 143 -6.98 5.37 -0.13
N PHE A 144 -8.19 5.05 -0.62
CA PHE A 144 -8.42 4.26 -1.82
C PHE A 144 -8.87 5.17 -2.97
N VAL A 145 -7.94 5.52 -3.84
CA VAL A 145 -8.18 6.45 -4.94
C VAL A 145 -9.03 5.77 -6.02
N CYS A 146 -10.05 6.46 -6.54
CA CYS A 146 -10.79 6.04 -7.72
C CYS A 146 -11.03 7.25 -8.63
N ILE A 147 -10.44 7.25 -9.83
CA ILE A 147 -10.60 8.29 -10.85
C ILE A 147 -11.00 7.59 -12.16
N PRO A 148 -12.30 7.27 -12.35
CA PRO A 148 -12.76 6.52 -13.52
C PRO A 148 -12.38 7.16 -14.86
N GLN A 149 -12.55 8.49 -14.99
CA GLN A 149 -12.26 9.20 -16.23
C GLN A 149 -10.77 9.21 -16.58
N GLY A 150 -9.91 9.20 -15.57
CA GLY A 150 -8.45 9.13 -15.73
C GLY A 150 -7.91 7.71 -15.80
N ARG A 151 -8.77 6.70 -15.72
CA ARG A 151 -8.43 5.27 -15.58
C ARG A 151 -7.29 5.05 -14.59
N TYR A 152 -7.39 5.68 -13.42
CA TYR A 152 -6.36 5.66 -12.38
C TYR A 152 -7.00 5.44 -11.01
N GLY A 153 -6.37 4.63 -10.18
CA GLY A 153 -6.84 4.41 -8.81
C GLY A 153 -6.03 3.38 -8.05
N THR A 154 -6.47 3.03 -6.85
CA THR A 154 -5.86 1.99 -6.05
C THR A 154 -6.10 0.63 -6.69
N ARG A 155 -5.02 -0.07 -7.03
CA ARG A 155 -5.05 -1.38 -7.68
C ARG A 155 -4.67 -2.51 -6.76
N THR A 156 -3.83 -2.24 -5.78
CA THR A 156 -3.52 -3.20 -4.73
C THR A 156 -3.51 -2.53 -3.38
N HIS A 157 -3.86 -3.29 -2.35
CA HIS A 157 -3.51 -2.96 -0.98
C HIS A 157 -3.05 -4.21 -0.25
N THR A 158 -1.93 -4.08 0.43
CA THR A 158 -1.18 -5.16 1.04
C THR A 158 -1.01 -4.88 2.52
N ILE A 159 -1.26 -5.89 3.34
CA ILE A 159 -1.00 -5.89 4.78
C ILE A 159 0.02 -6.99 5.06
N VAL A 160 1.10 -6.65 5.75
CA VAL A 160 2.10 -7.59 6.25
C VAL A 160 2.12 -7.48 7.76
N LEU A 161 1.88 -8.62 8.41
CA LEU A 161 1.88 -8.76 9.86
C LEU A 161 3.01 -9.69 10.24
N VAL A 162 3.89 -9.25 11.13
CA VAL A 162 4.96 -10.09 11.69
C VAL A 162 4.86 -10.08 13.19
N THR A 163 4.69 -11.26 13.78
CA THR A 163 4.71 -11.43 15.24
C THR A 163 6.15 -11.46 15.76
N LYS A 164 6.32 -11.16 17.04
CA LYS A 164 7.60 -11.31 17.75
C LYS A 164 8.07 -12.77 17.81
N SER A 165 7.14 -13.72 17.71
CA SER A 165 7.46 -15.14 17.60
C SER A 165 7.98 -15.56 16.23
N GLY A 166 7.93 -14.68 15.21
CA GLY A 166 8.44 -14.94 13.87
C GLY A 166 7.39 -15.41 12.86
N HIS A 167 6.11 -15.41 13.21
CA HIS A 167 5.05 -15.73 12.26
C HIS A 167 4.74 -14.50 11.40
N MET A 168 4.78 -14.66 10.08
CA MET A 168 4.42 -13.63 9.11
C MET A 168 3.13 -14.02 8.37
N ASN A 169 2.14 -13.13 8.38
CA ASN A 169 0.97 -13.22 7.50
C ASN A 169 0.98 -12.06 6.50
N VAL A 170 0.78 -12.36 5.23
CA VAL A 170 0.73 -11.39 4.14
C VAL A 170 -0.59 -11.53 3.43
N ILE A 171 -1.34 -10.43 3.34
CA ILE A 171 -2.64 -10.37 2.71
C ILE A 171 -2.60 -9.25 1.67
N GLU A 172 -2.88 -9.58 0.41
CA GLU A 172 -3.04 -8.60 -0.66
C GLU A 172 -4.43 -8.71 -1.29
N MET A 173 -5.09 -7.57 -1.44
CA MET A 173 -6.26 -7.43 -2.30
C MET A 173 -5.82 -6.78 -3.60
N THR A 174 -6.16 -7.37 -4.73
CA THR A 174 -5.79 -6.88 -6.07
C THR A 174 -7.02 -6.73 -6.94
N LEU A 175 -7.11 -5.63 -7.70
CA LEU A 175 -8.12 -5.46 -8.74
C LEU A 175 -7.89 -6.46 -9.88
N VAL A 176 -8.95 -7.17 -10.26
CA VAL A 176 -8.95 -8.13 -11.35
C VAL A 176 -8.99 -7.40 -12.69
N ALA A 177 -8.05 -7.72 -13.57
CA ALA A 177 -8.06 -7.23 -14.95
C ALA A 177 -9.03 -8.06 -15.84
N PRO A 178 -9.69 -7.45 -16.84
CA PRO A 178 -9.71 -6.01 -17.13
C PRO A 178 -10.47 -5.22 -16.05
N ILE A 179 -9.93 -4.06 -15.67
CA ILE A 179 -10.48 -3.25 -14.58
C ILE A 179 -11.62 -2.37 -15.10
N ASP A 180 -12.81 -2.63 -14.58
CA ASP A 180 -13.98 -1.77 -14.69
C ASP A 180 -14.12 -0.93 -13.40
N PRO A 181 -13.89 0.40 -13.45
CA PRO A 181 -14.00 1.24 -12.26
C PRO A 181 -15.43 1.40 -11.74
N GLU A 182 -16.45 1.15 -12.56
CA GLU A 182 -17.86 1.21 -12.13
C GLU A 182 -18.30 -0.07 -11.42
N ASN A 183 -17.60 -1.19 -11.69
CA ASN A 183 -17.88 -2.48 -11.07
C ASN A 183 -16.57 -3.23 -10.74
N PRO A 184 -15.81 -2.73 -9.75
CA PRO A 184 -14.49 -3.26 -9.44
C PRO A 184 -14.59 -4.68 -8.85
N LYS A 185 -13.85 -5.61 -9.45
CA LYS A 185 -13.70 -6.97 -8.93
C LYS A 185 -12.37 -7.10 -8.22
N TRP A 186 -12.39 -7.59 -7.00
CA TRP A 186 -11.21 -7.79 -6.17
C TRP A 186 -10.96 -9.27 -5.94
N ILE A 187 -9.69 -9.64 -5.88
CA ILE A 187 -9.23 -10.96 -5.46
C ILE A 187 -8.31 -10.82 -4.26
N LYS A 188 -8.45 -11.74 -3.32
CA LYS A 188 -7.60 -11.85 -2.14
C LYS A 188 -6.52 -12.89 -2.39
N THR A 189 -5.28 -12.54 -2.10
CA THR A 189 -4.15 -13.47 -2.00
C THR A 189 -3.61 -13.43 -0.59
N GLU A 190 -3.33 -14.60 0.00
CA GLU A 190 -2.81 -14.71 1.35
C GLU A 190 -1.66 -15.72 1.41
N TYR A 191 -0.57 -15.34 2.09
CA TYR A 191 0.61 -16.20 2.32
C TYR A 191 1.03 -16.11 3.78
N GLN A 192 1.39 -17.26 4.35
CA GLN A 192 1.86 -17.37 5.73
C GLN A 192 3.24 -18.02 5.78
N PHE A 193 4.09 -17.55 6.67
CA PHE A 193 5.47 -18.00 6.82
C PHE A 193 5.86 -18.04 8.29
N ASP A 194 6.59 -19.07 8.69
CA ASP A 194 7.26 -19.12 9.99
C ASP A 194 8.75 -18.83 9.79
N MET A 195 9.25 -17.78 10.44
CA MET A 195 10.63 -17.32 10.33
C MET A 195 11.41 -17.70 11.59
N ASP A 196 12.62 -18.23 11.41
CA ASP A 196 13.53 -18.50 12.53
C ASP A 196 13.98 -17.20 13.20
N MET A 197 13.56 -16.94 14.43
CA MET A 197 13.89 -15.71 15.17
C MET A 197 15.21 -15.77 15.96
N LYS A 198 16.13 -16.68 15.57
CA LYS A 198 17.49 -16.76 16.12
C LYS A 198 18.24 -15.44 16.00
#